data_AF-A0A9E4C7F4-F1
#
_entry.id   AF-A0A9E4C7F4-F1
#
_cell.length_a   1.000
_cell.length_b   1.000
_cell.length_c   1.000
_cell.angle_alpha   90.00
_cell.angle_beta   90.00
_cell.angle_gamma   90.00
#
_symmetry.space_group_name_H-M   'P 1'
#
loop_
_entity.id
_entity.type
_entity.pdbx_description
1 polymer ?
#
loop_
_entity_poly.entity_id
_entity_poly.type
_entity_poly.pdbx_seq_one_letter_code
_entity_poly.pdbx_strand_id
1 'polypeptide(L)'
;PTPCGELTVEGNHIHHVMQLLSDGGGIYTLGRQPGTVLRGNCIHHVPPNAGRAESNGMFLDEGTDAMQIEGNLIHDVACSPLRFHRAQRVIVNNNLLVVAQNKPPVAYNATNAATIAQSGNLIGASAADFGDAATEIRRKCGPSAEVLAAWLAESDAAEEAGNSSDAGLDEPSTEAPVVEDAEPPAP
;
A
#
# COMPACT_ATOMS: atom_id res chain seq x y z
N PRO A 1 12.49 -25.77 -3.49
CA PRO A 1 12.44 -25.12 -2.15
C PRO A 1 12.62 -23.61 -2.30
N THR A 2 11.86 -22.82 -1.56
CA THR A 2 11.96 -21.34 -1.53
C THR A 2 12.47 -20.94 -0.14
N PRO A 3 13.40 -19.98 -0.02
CA PRO A 3 13.81 -19.47 1.28
C PRO A 3 12.81 -18.47 1.88
N CYS A 4 11.88 -17.94 1.08
CA CYS A 4 10.86 -16.99 1.53
C CYS A 4 9.61 -17.75 2.00
N GLY A 5 9.12 -17.48 3.21
CA GLY A 5 7.98 -18.15 3.84
C GLY A 5 7.84 -17.76 5.30
N GLU A 6 6.77 -18.22 5.94
CA GLU A 6 6.46 -17.99 7.37
C GLU A 6 6.46 -16.49 7.76
N LEU A 7 6.17 -15.60 6.81
CA LEU A 7 6.09 -14.17 7.05
C LEU A 7 4.72 -13.82 7.66
N THR A 8 4.71 -12.87 8.59
CA THR A 8 3.46 -12.29 9.11
C THR A 8 3.42 -10.81 8.73
N VAL A 9 2.45 -10.45 7.91
CA VAL A 9 2.13 -9.05 7.58
C VAL A 9 0.79 -8.73 8.24
N GLU A 10 0.86 -8.19 9.45
CA GLU A 10 -0.29 -8.05 10.33
C GLU A 10 -0.53 -6.62 10.81
N GLY A 11 -1.80 -6.23 10.86
CA GLY A 11 -2.23 -5.00 11.54
C GLY A 11 -1.68 -3.73 10.89
N ASN A 12 -1.34 -3.76 9.60
CA ASN A 12 -0.83 -2.57 8.92
C ASN A 12 -2.00 -1.66 8.51
N HIS A 13 -1.81 -0.35 8.65
CA HIS A 13 -2.70 0.67 8.11
C HIS A 13 -2.03 1.28 6.88
N ILE A 14 -2.50 0.92 5.68
CA ILE A 14 -1.86 1.24 4.41
C ILE A 14 -2.82 2.11 3.60
N HIS A 15 -2.46 3.36 3.37
CA HIS A 15 -3.36 4.27 2.68
C HIS A 15 -2.67 5.36 1.87
N HIS A 16 -3.38 5.92 0.90
CA HIS A 16 -2.85 6.92 -0.05
C HIS A 16 -1.59 6.42 -0.79
N VAL A 17 -1.56 5.14 -1.13
CA VAL A 17 -0.48 4.50 -1.90
C VAL A 17 -0.86 4.40 -3.38
N MET A 18 0.08 3.99 -4.25
CA MET A 18 -0.15 3.84 -5.70
C MET A 18 -0.65 5.13 -6.40
N GLN A 19 -0.16 6.29 -5.96
CA GLN A 19 -0.61 7.60 -6.46
C GLN A 19 -0.06 7.94 -7.85
N LEU A 20 1.11 7.41 -8.21
CA LEU A 20 1.82 7.73 -9.45
C LEU A 20 2.05 6.49 -10.33
N LEU A 21 2.53 5.40 -9.73
CA LEU A 21 2.82 4.16 -10.44
C LEU A 21 1.58 3.26 -10.54
N SER A 22 1.62 2.32 -11.49
CA SER A 22 0.57 1.32 -11.74
C SER A 22 1.09 -0.11 -11.50
N ASP A 23 0.22 -1.11 -11.66
CA ASP A 23 0.56 -2.54 -11.51
C ASP A 23 1.06 -2.95 -10.12
N GLY A 24 0.34 -2.51 -9.08
CA GLY A 24 0.72 -2.76 -7.69
C GLY A 24 -0.49 -2.85 -6.77
N GLY A 25 -0.23 -2.78 -5.48
CA GLY A 25 -1.27 -2.67 -4.47
C GLY A 25 -0.72 -2.23 -3.12
N GLY A 26 -1.60 -2.04 -2.14
CA GLY A 26 -1.20 -1.75 -0.77
C GLY A 26 -0.32 -2.86 -0.19
N ILE A 27 -0.63 -4.12 -0.50
CA ILE A 27 0.29 -5.24 -0.30
C ILE A 27 0.53 -5.93 -1.64
N TYR A 28 1.79 -6.22 -1.93
CA TYR A 28 2.22 -6.91 -3.13
C TYR A 28 3.02 -8.16 -2.74
N THR A 29 2.76 -9.29 -3.39
CA THR A 29 3.50 -10.54 -3.19
C THR A 29 3.96 -11.14 -4.52
N LEU A 30 5.08 -11.85 -4.48
CA LEU A 30 5.65 -12.53 -5.64
C LEU A 30 6.28 -13.86 -5.20
N GLY A 31 6.10 -14.90 -6.01
CA GLY A 31 6.68 -16.20 -5.78
C GLY A 31 6.08 -16.99 -4.60
N ARG A 32 6.56 -18.22 -4.43
CA ARG A 32 6.05 -19.15 -3.42
C ARG A 32 6.53 -18.76 -2.02
N GLN A 33 5.60 -18.64 -1.07
CA GLN A 33 5.87 -18.20 0.31
C GLN A 33 5.08 -19.02 1.35
N PRO A 34 5.39 -20.32 1.54
CA PRO A 34 4.63 -21.21 2.41
C PRO A 34 4.52 -20.66 3.83
N GLY A 35 3.34 -20.78 4.44
CA GLY A 35 3.08 -20.36 5.82
C GLY A 35 3.00 -18.84 6.04
N THR A 36 3.10 -18.05 4.96
CA THR A 36 2.91 -16.60 5.04
C THR A 36 1.44 -16.27 5.31
N VAL A 37 1.21 -15.29 6.19
CA VAL A 37 -0.12 -14.80 6.57
C VAL A 37 -0.18 -13.29 6.43
N LEU A 38 -1.16 -12.81 5.66
CA LEU A 38 -1.52 -11.40 5.52
C LEU A 38 -2.83 -11.17 6.27
N ARG A 39 -2.79 -10.60 7.49
CA ARG A 39 -3.99 -10.52 8.34
C ARG A 39 -4.25 -9.21 9.05
N GLY A 40 -5.53 -8.90 9.25
CA GLY A 40 -5.94 -7.73 10.04
C GLY A 40 -5.45 -6.38 9.48
N ASN A 41 -5.03 -6.32 8.22
CA ASN A 41 -4.58 -5.09 7.59
C ASN A 41 -5.78 -4.25 7.16
N CYS A 42 -5.63 -2.93 7.24
CA CYS A 42 -6.57 -1.95 6.70
C CYS A 42 -5.93 -1.25 5.51
N ILE A 43 -6.46 -1.49 4.30
CA ILE A 43 -5.93 -0.91 3.06
C ILE A 43 -6.98 -0.01 2.43
N HIS A 44 -6.65 1.25 2.18
CA HIS A 44 -7.60 2.17 1.54
C HIS A 44 -7.01 3.37 0.79
N HIS A 45 -7.85 4.08 0.03
CA HIS A 45 -7.45 5.18 -0.86
C HIS A 45 -6.39 4.78 -1.89
N VAL A 46 -6.65 3.69 -2.62
CA VAL A 46 -5.87 3.30 -3.80
C VAL A 46 -6.60 3.87 -5.04
N PRO A 47 -6.05 4.94 -5.67
CA PRO A 47 -6.74 5.65 -6.74
C PRO A 47 -6.76 4.85 -8.05
N PRO A 48 -7.57 5.25 -9.04
CA PRO A 48 -7.39 4.75 -10.40
C PRO A 48 -6.01 5.19 -10.88
N ASN A 49 -5.31 4.31 -11.60
CA ASN A 49 -4.04 4.67 -12.23
C ASN A 49 -4.25 5.02 -13.71
N ALA A 50 -3.33 5.80 -14.27
CA ALA A 50 -3.31 6.14 -15.69
C ALA A 50 -2.59 5.09 -16.56
N GLY A 51 -2.06 4.04 -15.93
CA GLY A 51 -1.28 2.99 -16.57
C GLY A 51 -2.14 1.91 -17.23
N ARG A 52 -1.47 0.94 -17.87
CA ARG A 52 -2.16 -0.18 -18.56
C ARG A 52 -2.65 -1.27 -17.62
N ALA A 53 -2.11 -1.35 -16.40
CA ALA A 53 -2.40 -2.41 -15.46
C ALA A 53 -2.92 -1.84 -14.14
N GLU A 54 -3.98 -2.45 -13.61
CA GLU A 54 -4.71 -1.95 -12.44
C GLU A 54 -3.86 -1.94 -11.17
N SER A 55 -4.18 -1.01 -10.26
CA SER A 55 -3.69 -1.02 -8.89
C SER A 55 -4.83 -1.46 -7.98
N ASN A 56 -4.54 -2.33 -7.01
CA ASN A 56 -5.54 -3.02 -6.20
C ASN A 56 -5.28 -2.82 -4.70
N GLY A 57 -6.17 -3.31 -3.85
CA GLY A 57 -5.90 -3.33 -2.41
C GLY A 57 -4.72 -4.25 -2.12
N MET A 58 -4.81 -5.50 -2.57
CA MET A 58 -3.68 -6.43 -2.60
C MET A 58 -3.49 -6.99 -4.01
N PHE A 59 -2.23 -7.04 -4.44
CA PHE A 59 -1.84 -7.64 -5.71
C PHE A 59 -0.94 -8.85 -5.47
N LEU A 60 -1.51 -10.03 -5.72
CA LEU A 60 -0.87 -11.33 -5.58
C LEU A 60 -0.33 -11.75 -6.95
N ASP A 61 0.89 -11.32 -7.23
CA ASP A 61 1.50 -11.41 -8.55
C ASP A 61 2.20 -12.77 -8.77
N GLU A 62 2.89 -12.90 -9.89
CA GLU A 62 3.33 -14.16 -10.49
C GLU A 62 4.01 -15.11 -9.50
N GLY A 63 3.49 -16.34 -9.45
CA GLY A 63 4.02 -17.39 -8.60
C GLY A 63 3.65 -17.26 -7.12
N THR A 64 2.85 -16.27 -6.72
CA THR A 64 2.29 -16.20 -5.36
C THR A 64 1.59 -17.50 -5.01
N ASP A 65 2.04 -18.13 -3.93
CA ASP A 65 1.64 -19.50 -3.61
C ASP A 65 1.81 -19.87 -2.13
N ALA A 66 0.88 -20.69 -1.63
CA ALA A 66 0.88 -21.31 -0.30
C ALA A 66 0.81 -20.33 0.89
N MET A 67 -0.01 -19.29 0.79
CA MET A 67 -0.21 -18.28 1.84
C MET A 67 -1.68 -18.06 2.20
N GLN A 68 -1.92 -17.31 3.26
CA GLN A 68 -3.26 -16.98 3.75
C GLN A 68 -3.49 -15.46 3.77
N ILE A 69 -4.70 -15.05 3.40
CA ILE A 69 -5.19 -13.67 3.49
C ILE A 69 -6.43 -13.70 4.37
N GLU A 70 -6.35 -13.14 5.59
CA GLU A 70 -7.46 -13.26 6.53
C GLU A 70 -7.81 -12.01 7.34
N GLY A 71 -9.10 -11.76 7.55
CA GLY A 71 -9.55 -10.71 8.46
C GLY A 71 -9.12 -9.29 8.05
N ASN A 72 -8.81 -9.05 6.77
CA ASN A 72 -8.40 -7.74 6.29
C ASN A 72 -9.61 -6.89 5.94
N LEU A 73 -9.48 -5.57 6.09
CA LEU A 73 -10.43 -4.59 5.60
C LEU A 73 -9.81 -3.86 4.39
N ILE A 74 -10.45 -3.96 3.23
CA ILE A 74 -10.00 -3.29 2.00
C ILE A 74 -11.14 -2.42 1.48
N HIS A 75 -10.94 -1.10 1.43
CA HIS A 75 -11.95 -0.15 0.95
C HIS A 75 -11.38 1.05 0.22
N ASP A 76 -12.24 1.84 -0.45
CA ASP A 76 -11.81 3.01 -1.24
C ASP A 76 -10.66 2.68 -2.22
N VAL A 77 -10.77 1.53 -2.87
CA VAL A 77 -9.88 1.07 -3.94
C VAL A 77 -10.64 1.21 -5.26
N ALA A 78 -10.03 1.85 -6.25
CA ALA A 78 -10.69 2.13 -7.53
C ALA A 78 -10.94 0.89 -8.41
N CYS A 79 -10.16 -0.17 -8.21
CA CYS A 79 -10.30 -1.46 -8.90
C CYS A 79 -10.72 -2.57 -7.90
N SER A 80 -10.52 -3.84 -8.27
CA SER A 80 -10.81 -4.96 -7.37
C SER A 80 -9.99 -4.88 -6.07
N PRO A 81 -10.57 -5.17 -4.90
CA PRO A 81 -9.83 -5.30 -3.65
C PRO A 81 -8.66 -6.29 -3.72
N LEU A 82 -8.89 -7.45 -4.33
CA LEU A 82 -7.87 -8.48 -4.54
C LEU A 82 -7.65 -8.70 -6.04
N ARG A 83 -6.40 -8.75 -6.47
CA ARG A 83 -6.01 -9.17 -7.82
C ARG A 83 -4.99 -10.28 -7.74
N PHE A 84 -5.19 -11.33 -8.52
CA PHE A 84 -4.29 -12.48 -8.62
C PHE A 84 -3.73 -12.59 -10.03
N HIS A 85 -2.42 -12.62 -10.18
CA HIS A 85 -1.77 -12.89 -11.47
C HIS A 85 -0.89 -14.13 -11.37
N ARG A 86 -1.25 -15.20 -12.10
CA ARG A 86 -0.53 -16.49 -12.09
C ARG A 86 -0.21 -17.01 -10.67
N ALA A 87 -1.15 -16.84 -9.77
CA ALA A 87 -1.06 -17.28 -8.38
C ALA A 87 -1.78 -18.63 -8.18
N GLN A 88 -1.56 -19.28 -7.04
CA GLN A 88 -2.21 -20.56 -6.72
C GLN A 88 -2.20 -20.86 -5.21
N ARG A 89 -3.09 -21.74 -4.74
CA ARG A 89 -3.12 -22.25 -3.35
C ARG A 89 -3.05 -21.14 -2.28
N VAL A 90 -3.76 -20.05 -2.53
CA VAL A 90 -3.98 -18.99 -1.54
C VAL A 90 -5.35 -19.21 -0.89
N ILE A 91 -5.40 -19.08 0.43
CA ILE A 91 -6.64 -19.13 1.19
C ILE A 91 -7.06 -17.70 1.53
N VAL A 92 -8.25 -17.30 1.13
CA VAL A 92 -8.81 -15.96 1.35
C VAL A 92 -10.01 -16.09 2.26
N ASN A 93 -9.85 -15.73 3.53
CA ASN A 93 -10.83 -16.03 4.57
C ASN A 93 -11.27 -14.80 5.37
N ASN A 94 -12.57 -14.63 5.59
CA ASN A 94 -13.11 -13.62 6.51
C ASN A 94 -12.64 -12.16 6.25
N ASN A 95 -12.38 -11.79 5.00
CA ASN A 95 -12.02 -10.42 4.63
C ASN A 95 -13.27 -9.56 4.39
N LEU A 96 -13.18 -8.28 4.72
CA LEU A 96 -14.19 -7.26 4.45
C LEU A 96 -13.77 -6.47 3.21
N LEU A 97 -14.47 -6.71 2.09
CA LEU A 97 -14.09 -6.20 0.77
C LEU A 97 -15.13 -5.19 0.28
N VAL A 98 -14.76 -3.91 0.22
CA VAL A 98 -15.59 -2.89 -0.43
C VAL A 98 -15.26 -2.84 -1.90
N VAL A 99 -16.27 -2.91 -2.76
CA VAL A 99 -16.07 -3.07 -4.19
C VAL A 99 -16.55 -1.84 -4.94
N ALA A 100 -15.67 -1.26 -5.76
CA ALA A 100 -16.01 -0.19 -6.68
C ALA A 100 -17.04 -0.67 -7.71
N GLN A 101 -17.86 0.27 -8.21
CA GLN A 101 -18.90 -0.04 -9.18
C GLN A 101 -18.31 -0.76 -10.41
N ASN A 102 -18.98 -1.85 -10.84
CA ASN A 102 -18.58 -2.69 -11.99
C ASN A 102 -17.22 -3.40 -11.86
N LYS A 103 -16.66 -3.52 -10.66
CA LYS A 103 -15.46 -4.35 -10.41
C LYS A 103 -15.87 -5.62 -9.68
N PRO A 104 -15.17 -6.76 -9.89
CA PRO A 104 -15.33 -7.91 -9.02
C PRO A 104 -14.57 -7.69 -7.69
N PRO A 105 -14.97 -8.36 -6.59
CA PRO A 105 -14.19 -8.35 -5.33
C PRO A 105 -12.80 -8.96 -5.50
N VAL A 106 -12.69 -9.95 -6.40
CA VAL A 106 -11.45 -10.67 -6.72
C VAL A 106 -11.30 -10.74 -8.23
N ALA A 107 -10.17 -10.24 -8.74
CA ALA A 107 -9.78 -10.33 -10.14
C ALA A 107 -8.76 -11.46 -10.35
N TYR A 108 -8.92 -12.21 -11.44
CA TYR A 108 -8.04 -13.32 -11.81
C TYR A 108 -7.41 -13.10 -13.18
N ASN A 109 -6.10 -12.90 -13.21
CA ASN A 109 -5.30 -12.69 -14.41
C ASN A 109 -4.44 -13.94 -14.61
N ALA A 110 -4.79 -14.81 -15.57
CA ALA A 110 -4.09 -16.08 -15.78
C ALA A 110 -3.92 -16.94 -14.50
N THR A 111 -4.79 -16.73 -13.50
CA THR A 111 -4.86 -17.49 -12.26
C THR A 111 -6.03 -18.46 -12.36
N ASN A 112 -5.81 -19.73 -12.04
CA ASN A 112 -6.90 -20.70 -11.94
C ASN A 112 -7.65 -20.47 -10.62
N ALA A 113 -8.84 -19.87 -10.70
CA ALA A 113 -9.68 -19.55 -9.54
C ALA A 113 -10.00 -20.78 -8.66
N ALA A 114 -10.03 -22.00 -9.22
CA ALA A 114 -10.27 -23.22 -8.44
C ALA A 114 -9.14 -23.53 -7.44
N THR A 115 -7.97 -22.93 -7.60
CA THR A 115 -6.84 -23.07 -6.67
C THR A 115 -6.85 -22.04 -5.55
N ILE A 116 -7.78 -21.08 -5.59
CA ILE A 116 -7.91 -20.02 -4.60
C ILE A 116 -9.13 -20.34 -3.74
N ALA A 117 -8.86 -20.82 -2.52
CA ALA A 117 -9.93 -21.20 -1.59
C ALA A 117 -10.47 -19.93 -0.93
N GLN A 118 -11.78 -19.73 -0.97
CA GLN A 118 -12.42 -18.56 -0.40
C GLN A 118 -13.55 -18.95 0.55
N SER A 119 -13.60 -18.34 1.74
CA SER A 119 -14.65 -18.57 2.73
C SER A 119 -14.88 -17.34 3.60
N GLY A 120 -16.11 -17.12 4.06
CA GLY A 120 -16.43 -16.09 5.07
C GLY A 120 -16.17 -14.63 4.67
N ASN A 121 -15.70 -14.33 3.46
CA ASN A 121 -15.47 -12.96 3.01
C ASN A 121 -16.82 -12.22 2.84
N LEU A 122 -16.90 -11.02 3.38
CA LEU A 122 -18.07 -10.13 3.23
C LEU A 122 -17.77 -9.08 2.17
N ILE A 123 -18.76 -8.84 1.30
CA ILE A 123 -18.65 -7.89 0.20
C ILE A 123 -19.68 -6.78 0.43
N GLY A 124 -19.22 -5.54 0.41
CA GLY A 124 -20.03 -4.35 0.65
C GLY A 124 -19.80 -3.28 -0.41
N ALA A 125 -20.72 -2.31 -0.48
CA ALA A 125 -20.58 -1.09 -1.26
C ALA A 125 -19.83 0.00 -0.49
N SER A 126 -19.80 -0.10 0.85
CA SER A 126 -19.03 0.81 1.72
C SER A 126 -18.46 0.07 2.94
N ALA A 127 -17.45 0.65 3.57
CA ALA A 127 -16.92 0.09 4.82
C ALA A 127 -17.93 0.15 5.97
N ALA A 128 -18.92 1.06 5.90
CA ALA A 128 -19.97 1.17 6.89
C ALA A 128 -20.91 -0.05 6.89
N ASP A 129 -21.01 -0.78 5.76
CA ASP A 129 -21.85 -1.97 5.61
C ASP A 129 -21.41 -3.10 6.56
N PHE A 130 -20.18 -3.05 7.05
CA PHE A 130 -19.60 -4.06 7.95
C PHE A 130 -19.67 -3.67 9.43
N GLY A 131 -20.17 -2.46 9.76
CA GLY A 131 -20.35 -1.98 11.13
C GLY A 131 -19.13 -2.18 12.03
N ASP A 132 -19.36 -2.80 13.19
CA ASP A 132 -18.35 -3.00 14.24
C ASP A 132 -17.14 -3.80 13.76
N ALA A 133 -17.29 -4.69 12.78
CA ALA A 133 -16.19 -5.49 12.27
C ALA A 133 -15.14 -4.61 11.57
N ALA A 134 -15.57 -3.62 10.77
CA ALA A 134 -14.66 -2.65 10.15
C ALA A 134 -14.05 -1.71 11.19
N THR A 135 -14.84 -1.27 12.17
CA THR A 135 -14.37 -0.41 13.27
C THR A 135 -13.26 -1.09 14.07
N GLU A 136 -13.41 -2.38 14.38
CA GLU A 136 -12.42 -3.11 15.18
C GLU A 136 -11.10 -3.31 14.41
N ILE A 137 -11.14 -3.57 13.10
CA ILE A 137 -9.92 -3.66 12.29
C ILE A 137 -9.22 -2.28 12.26
N ARG A 138 -9.96 -1.20 12.01
CA ARG A 138 -9.40 0.17 12.00
C ARG A 138 -8.76 0.57 13.33
N ARG A 139 -9.33 0.11 14.45
CA ARG A 139 -8.78 0.36 15.79
C ARG A 139 -7.46 -0.37 16.03
N LYS A 140 -7.31 -1.55 15.44
CA LYS A 140 -6.15 -2.44 15.65
C LYS A 140 -5.02 -2.20 14.65
N CYS A 141 -5.30 -1.62 13.50
CA CYS A 141 -4.28 -1.38 12.49
C CYS A 141 -3.47 -0.11 12.77
N GLY A 142 -2.22 -0.10 12.33
CA GLY A 142 -1.29 1.02 12.48
C GLY A 142 -0.47 0.96 13.77
N PRO A 143 0.34 1.98 14.05
CA PRO A 143 1.10 2.06 15.29
C PRO A 143 0.16 2.12 16.49
N SER A 144 0.55 1.52 17.61
CA SER A 144 -0.18 1.70 18.87
C SER A 144 -0.15 3.18 19.29
N ALA A 145 -1.11 3.58 20.14
CA ALA A 145 -1.13 4.95 20.67
C ALA A 145 0.18 5.32 21.39
N GLU A 146 0.82 4.34 22.04
CA GLU A 146 2.12 4.51 22.71
C GLU A 146 3.25 4.76 21.70
N VAL A 147 3.30 3.98 20.63
CA VAL A 147 4.29 4.17 19.54
C VAL A 147 4.07 5.50 18.84
N LEU A 148 2.82 5.87 18.57
CA LEU A 148 2.48 7.14 17.95
C LEU A 148 2.89 8.31 18.85
N ALA A 149 2.63 8.23 20.16
CA ALA A 149 3.06 9.25 21.11
C ALA A 149 4.58 9.39 21.16
N ALA A 150 5.31 8.27 21.10
CA ALA A 150 6.77 8.29 21.05
C ALA A 150 7.29 8.96 19.76
N TRP A 151 6.71 8.63 18.59
CA TRP A 151 7.11 9.25 17.32
C TRP A 151 6.84 10.75 17.28
N LEU A 152 5.70 11.20 17.81
CA LEU A 152 5.37 12.63 17.88
C LEU A 152 6.32 13.38 18.83
N ALA A 153 6.67 12.78 19.98
CA ALA A 153 7.64 13.38 20.88
C ALA A 153 9.04 13.48 20.25
N GLU A 154 9.44 12.49 19.44
CA GLU A 154 10.71 12.53 18.69
C GLU A 154 10.69 13.59 17.58
N SER A 155 9.56 13.79 16.89
CA SER A 155 9.45 14.84 15.86
C SER A 155 9.49 16.24 16.46
N ASP A 156 8.80 16.46 17.58
CA ASP A 156 8.78 17.75 18.27
C ASP A 156 10.18 18.10 18.79
N ALA A 157 10.90 17.11 19.35
CA ALA A 157 12.28 17.29 19.80
C ALA A 157 13.26 17.58 18.65
N ALA A 158 13.05 16.95 17.48
CA ALA A 158 13.86 17.22 16.29
C ALA A 158 13.58 18.62 15.71
N GLU A 159 12.34 19.09 15.75
CA GLU A 159 11.95 20.43 15.32
C GLU A 159 12.50 21.51 16.27
N GLU A 160 12.41 21.31 17.59
CA GLU A 160 13.02 22.21 18.58
C GLU A 160 14.56 22.26 18.46
N ALA A 161 15.22 21.13 18.23
CA ALA A 161 16.66 21.08 18.00
C ALA A 161 17.07 21.79 16.70
N GLY A 162 16.29 21.62 15.63
CA GLY A 162 16.50 22.28 14.33
C GLY A 162 16.27 23.80 14.37
N ASN A 163 15.36 24.28 15.24
CA ASN A 163 15.10 25.71 15.41
C ASN A 163 16.14 26.42 16.30
N SER A 164 17.09 25.68 16.90
CA SER A 164 18.16 26.23 17.72
C SER A 164 19.45 26.53 16.94
N SER A 165 19.56 26.09 15.68
CA SER A 165 20.77 26.27 14.85
C SER A 165 20.65 27.37 13.79
N ASP A 166 19.49 28.03 13.65
CA ASP A 166 19.29 29.15 12.70
C ASP A 166 19.67 30.53 13.28
N ALA A 167 20.64 30.55 14.19
CA ALA A 167 21.28 31.78 14.65
C ALA A 167 22.61 31.98 13.90
N GLY A 168 22.51 32.41 12.64
CA GLY A 168 23.63 33.04 11.92
C GLY A 168 24.19 32.24 10.76
N LEU A 169 23.51 32.27 9.61
CA LEU A 169 24.18 32.20 8.32
C LEU A 169 23.92 33.53 7.59
N ASP A 170 24.98 34.33 7.44
CA ASP A 170 25.00 35.53 6.61
C ASP A 170 24.57 35.15 5.18
N GLU A 171 23.54 35.82 4.68
CA GLU A 171 23.11 35.76 3.28
C GLU A 171 24.27 36.17 2.35
N PRO A 172 24.69 35.33 1.38
CA PRO A 172 25.74 35.73 0.45
C PRO A 172 25.22 36.79 -0.54
N SER A 173 25.97 37.88 -0.65
CA SER A 173 25.71 38.99 -1.57
C SER A 173 25.54 38.53 -3.02
N THR A 174 24.41 38.90 -3.63
CA THR A 174 24.15 38.71 -5.06
C THR A 174 24.94 39.71 -5.91
N GLU A 175 26.11 39.32 -6.40
CA GLU A 175 26.69 39.89 -7.62
C GLU A 175 27.05 38.76 -8.57
N ALA A 176 26.32 38.66 -9.69
CA ALA A 176 26.62 37.75 -10.78
C ALA A 176 27.75 38.34 -11.65
N PRO A 177 28.73 37.54 -12.10
CA PRO A 177 29.78 38.03 -12.98
C PRO A 177 29.24 38.31 -14.39
N VAL A 178 29.63 39.46 -14.94
CA VAL A 178 29.38 39.89 -16.32
C VAL A 178 30.10 38.93 -17.27
N VAL A 179 29.36 38.37 -18.22
CA VAL A 179 29.92 37.52 -19.29
C VAL A 179 30.36 38.43 -20.43
N GLU A 180 31.65 38.41 -20.79
CA GLU A 180 32.15 39.08 -21.99
C GLU A 180 31.77 38.29 -23.26
N ASP A 181 31.19 38.99 -24.23
CA ASP A 181 30.78 38.48 -25.54
C ASP A 181 31.99 38.03 -26.38
N ALA A 182 31.98 36.78 -26.83
CA ALA A 182 32.91 36.29 -27.84
C ALA A 182 32.30 36.43 -29.26
N GLU A 183 32.98 37.20 -30.12
CA GLU A 183 32.61 37.40 -31.54
C GLU A 183 32.61 36.08 -32.34
N PRO A 184 31.66 35.89 -33.28
CA PRO A 184 31.67 34.76 -34.20
C PRO A 184 32.64 35.00 -35.38
N PRO A 185 33.30 33.96 -35.94
CA PRO A 185 34.16 34.13 -37.10
C PRO A 185 33.35 34.38 -38.38
N ALA A 186 33.88 35.28 -39.21
CA ALA A 186 33.33 35.73 -40.50
C ALA A 186 33.45 34.67 -41.63
N PRO A 187 32.78 34.87 -42.79
CA PRO A 187 32.15 33.82 -43.61
C PRO A 187 33.09 32.89 -44.39
#